data_AF-A0AA51PF19-F1
#
_entry.id   AF-A0AA51PF19-F1
#
_cell.length_a   1.000
_cell.length_b   1.000
_cell.length_c   1.000
_cell.angle_alpha   90.00
_cell.angle_beta   90.00
_cell.angle_gamma   90.00
#
_symmetry.space_group_name_H-M   'P 1'
#
loop_
_entity.id
_entity.type
_entity.pdbx_description
1 polymer ?
#
loop_
_entity_poly.entity_id
_entity_poly.type
_entity_poly.pdbx_seq_one_letter_code
_entity_poly.pdbx_strand_id
1 'polypeptide(L)'
;YYDLNVFNVITLNTQFMKLFEEVEERVVIVNITSLCAMKPMSGMAYYCSGKAARELYFKVLAEEKKHVRVLNYSPGPVETAMIDYVIAEAVNENLKDVFHTFKSQGTLLKPEMTAKKCMKVLLAGKFTPGE
;
A
#
# COMPACT_ATOMS: atom_id res chain seq x y z
N TYR A 1 16.50 -0.76 2.81
CA TYR A 1 15.03 -0.70 2.92
C TYR A 1 14.41 0.18 1.83
N TYR A 2 14.81 1.45 1.72
CA TYR A 2 14.23 2.40 0.76
C TYR A 2 14.48 2.00 -0.70
N ASP A 3 15.61 1.38 -1.03
CA ASP A 3 15.87 0.89 -2.40
C ASP A 3 14.74 -0.03 -2.86
N LEU A 4 14.41 -1.04 -2.06
CA LEU A 4 13.35 -1.99 -2.38
C LEU A 4 11.95 -1.37 -2.35
N ASN A 5 11.64 -0.62 -1.28
CA ASN A 5 10.26 -0.21 -1.01
C ASN A 5 9.86 1.12 -1.66
N VAL A 6 10.82 1.95 -2.05
CA VAL A 6 10.60 3.28 -2.62
C VAL A 6 11.27 3.41 -3.98
N PHE A 7 12.61 3.33 -4.07
CA PHE A 7 13.30 3.65 -5.32
C PHE A 7 12.99 2.66 -6.44
N ASN A 8 13.05 1.35 -6.17
CA ASN A 8 12.69 0.32 -7.16
C ASN A 8 11.25 0.45 -7.63
N VAL A 9 10.33 0.87 -6.76
CA VAL A 9 8.92 1.07 -7.10
C VAL A 9 8.76 2.27 -8.01
N ILE A 10 9.44 3.38 -7.70
CA ILE A 10 9.46 4.56 -8.57
C ILE A 10 10.07 4.20 -9.92
N THR A 11 11.25 3.56 -9.93
CA THR A 11 11.94 3.16 -11.17
C THR A 11 11.09 2.22 -12.02
N LEU A 12 10.46 1.22 -11.41
CA LEU A 12 9.55 0.30 -12.12
C LEU A 12 8.42 1.07 -12.79
N ASN A 13 7.75 1.96 -12.08
CA ASN A 13 6.62 2.73 -12.63
C ASN A 13 7.09 3.72 -13.70
N THR A 14 8.25 4.37 -13.52
CA THR A 14 8.84 5.24 -14.56
C THR A 14 9.09 4.49 -15.85
N GLN A 15 9.68 3.28 -15.80
CA GLN A 15 9.93 2.50 -17.01
C GLN A 15 8.64 1.92 -17.60
N PHE A 16 7.73 1.45 -16.76
CA PHE A 16 6.43 0.95 -17.19
C PHE A 16 5.67 2.04 -17.96
N MET A 17 5.63 3.26 -17.45
CA MET A 17 4.94 4.37 -18.12
C MET A 17 5.56 4.75 -19.47
N LYS A 18 6.88 4.62 -19.64
CA LYS A 18 7.54 4.83 -20.94
C LYS A 18 7.19 3.75 -21.96
N LEU A 19 7.05 2.50 -21.51
CA LEU A 19 6.76 1.36 -22.39
C LEU A 19 5.30 1.34 -22.86
N PHE A 20 4.38 1.90 -22.08
CA PHE A 20 2.93 1.84 -22.34
C PHE A 20 2.33 3.22 -22.64
N GLU A 21 3.13 4.18 -23.11
CA GLU A 21 2.70 5.55 -23.40
C GLU A 21 1.55 5.58 -24.43
N GLU A 22 1.62 4.77 -25.49
CA GLU A 22 0.58 4.71 -26.54
C GLU A 22 -0.76 4.14 -26.07
N VAL A 23 -0.77 3.49 -24.89
CA VAL A 23 -1.96 2.84 -24.33
C VAL A 23 -2.26 3.34 -22.92
N GLU A 24 -1.84 4.57 -22.59
CA GLU A 24 -1.90 5.17 -21.26
C GLU A 24 -3.31 5.08 -20.63
N GLU A 25 -4.35 5.28 -21.44
CA GLU A 25 -5.76 5.18 -21.06
C GLU A 25 -6.20 3.79 -20.53
N ARG A 26 -5.44 2.74 -20.85
CA ARG A 26 -5.67 1.36 -20.39
C ARG A 26 -4.82 1.02 -19.17
N VAL A 27 -3.91 1.90 -18.77
CA VAL A 27 -3.01 1.67 -17.65
C VAL A 27 -3.74 1.89 -16.33
N VAL A 28 -3.62 0.88 -15.47
CA VAL A 28 -4.07 0.94 -14.08
C VAL A 28 -2.89 0.63 -13.17
N ILE A 29 -2.58 1.54 -12.26
CA ILE A 29 -1.52 1.39 -11.27
C ILE A 29 -2.15 1.30 -9.89
N VAL A 30 -1.79 0.26 -9.13
CA VAL A 30 -2.24 0.06 -7.76
C VAL A 30 -1.04 0.04 -6.83
N ASN A 31 -0.96 1.04 -5.95
CA ASN A 31 -0.03 1.06 -4.85
C ASN A 31 -0.69 0.45 -3.61
N ILE A 32 -0.20 -0.70 -3.15
CA ILE A 32 -0.63 -1.27 -1.87
C ILE A 32 -0.02 -0.45 -0.73
N THR A 33 -0.81 0.48 -0.21
CA THR A 33 -0.44 1.39 0.88
C THR A 33 -0.81 0.81 2.25
N SER A 34 -0.81 1.63 3.30
CA SER A 34 -1.21 1.27 4.65
C SER A 34 -1.70 2.51 5.40
N LEU A 35 -2.47 2.33 6.47
CA LEU A 35 -2.73 3.39 7.45
C LEU A 35 -1.41 4.03 7.97
N CYS A 36 -0.32 3.25 8.00
CA CYS A 36 1.01 3.72 8.38
C CYS A 36 1.60 4.78 7.44
N ALA A 37 1.02 5.00 6.25
CA ALA A 37 1.38 6.13 5.38
C ALA A 37 0.92 7.48 5.95
N MET A 38 -0.14 7.46 6.78
CA MET A 38 -0.82 8.67 7.26
C MET A 38 -0.74 8.83 8.78
N LYS A 39 -0.67 7.73 9.52
CA LYS A 39 -0.57 7.72 10.98
C LYS A 39 0.75 7.10 11.42
N PRO A 40 1.53 7.79 12.29
CA PRO A 40 2.77 7.23 12.81
C PRO A 40 2.46 6.03 13.71
N MET A 41 3.31 5.01 13.61
CA MET A 41 3.27 3.84 14.48
C MET A 41 4.67 3.63 15.05
N SER A 42 4.80 3.75 16.37
CA SER A 42 6.10 3.62 17.05
C SER A 42 6.72 2.25 16.77
N GLY A 43 8.03 2.20 16.52
CA GLY A 43 8.73 0.99 16.10
C GLY A 43 8.65 0.66 14.60
N MET A 44 7.85 1.40 13.81
CA MET A 44 7.67 1.17 12.37
C MET A 44 8.21 2.31 11.49
N ALA A 45 9.25 3.03 11.94
CA ALA A 45 9.72 4.25 11.28
C ALA A 45 9.98 4.10 9.77
N TYR A 46 10.76 3.10 9.35
CA TYR A 46 11.02 2.83 7.92
C TYR A 46 9.77 2.40 7.16
N TYR A 47 8.88 1.64 7.80
CA TYR A 47 7.63 1.22 7.18
C TYR A 47 6.70 2.40 6.94
N CYS A 48 6.47 3.23 7.97
CA CYS A 48 5.67 4.44 7.88
C CYS A 48 6.22 5.41 6.82
N SER A 49 7.51 5.76 6.89
CA SER A 49 8.10 6.70 5.95
C SER A 49 8.09 6.17 4.51
N GLY A 50 8.36 4.88 4.31
CA GLY A 50 8.31 4.25 2.99
C GLY A 50 6.89 4.24 2.40
N LYS A 51 5.87 3.94 3.21
CA LYS A 51 4.47 3.97 2.77
C LYS A 51 4.00 5.39 2.47
N ALA A 52 4.37 6.36 3.31
CA ALA A 52 4.07 7.79 3.09
C ALA A 52 4.71 8.31 1.80
N ALA A 53 5.98 7.98 1.56
CA ALA A 53 6.70 8.37 0.34
C ALA A 53 6.02 7.82 -0.92
N ARG A 54 5.65 6.53 -0.91
CA ARG A 54 4.92 5.91 -2.04
C ARG A 54 3.56 6.56 -2.25
N GLU A 55 2.80 6.79 -1.18
CA GLU A 55 1.47 7.38 -1.28
C GLU A 55 1.50 8.74 -1.95
N LEU A 56 2.42 9.62 -1.52
CA LEU A 56 2.57 10.93 -2.14
C LEU A 56 3.09 10.84 -3.57
N TYR A 57 4.04 9.94 -3.85
CA TYR A 57 4.53 9.70 -5.21
C TYR A 57 3.40 9.32 -6.17
N PHE A 58 2.53 8.39 -5.79
CA PHE A 58 1.40 7.97 -6.63
C PHE A 58 0.30 9.02 -6.72
N LYS A 59 0.12 9.87 -5.70
CA LYS A 59 -0.76 11.05 -5.79
C LYS A 59 -0.23 12.05 -6.83
N VAL A 60 1.06 12.35 -6.81
CA VAL A 60 1.69 13.22 -7.82
C VAL A 60 1.58 12.60 -9.22
N LEU A 61 1.84 11.29 -9.36
CA LEU A 61 1.68 10.61 -10.65
C LEU A 61 0.26 10.73 -11.20
N ALA A 62 -0.76 10.59 -10.35
CA ALA A 62 -2.16 10.76 -10.73
C ALA A 62 -2.50 12.20 -11.13
N GLU A 63 -1.82 13.18 -10.54
CA GLU A 63 -1.94 14.59 -10.92
C GLU A 63 -1.29 14.87 -12.29
N GLU A 64 -0.14 14.28 -12.57
CA GLU A 64 0.60 14.48 -13.83
C GLU A 64 0.00 13.71 -15.00
N LYS A 65 -0.48 12.48 -14.77
CA LYS A 65 -0.94 11.56 -15.82
C LYS A 65 -2.44 11.29 -15.72
N LYS A 66 -3.25 12.26 -16.13
CA LYS A 66 -4.72 12.23 -16.01
C LYS A 66 -5.42 11.06 -16.72
N HIS A 67 -4.78 10.45 -17.72
CA HIS A 67 -5.31 9.28 -18.43
C HIS A 67 -4.98 7.96 -17.73
N VAL A 68 -4.03 7.95 -16.79
CA VAL A 68 -3.68 6.78 -16.00
C VAL A 68 -4.59 6.68 -14.78
N ARG A 69 -5.12 5.50 -14.53
CA ARG A 69 -5.88 5.23 -13.31
C ARG A 69 -4.94 4.80 -12.20
N VAL A 70 -4.76 5.65 -11.19
CA VAL A 70 -3.88 5.37 -10.04
C VAL A 70 -4.69 5.22 -8.76
N LEU A 71 -4.44 4.14 -8.00
CA LEU A 71 -5.10 3.84 -6.73
C LEU A 71 -4.08 3.53 -5.63
N ASN A 72 -4.16 4.23 -4.50
CA ASN A 72 -3.49 3.91 -3.25
C ASN A 72 -4.40 3.04 -2.37
N TYR A 73 -4.34 1.73 -2.57
CA TYR A 73 -5.20 0.79 -1.86
C TYR A 73 -4.60 0.36 -0.51
N SER A 74 -5.24 0.74 0.60
CA SER A 74 -4.90 0.24 1.93
C SER A 74 -5.69 -1.06 2.22
N PRO A 75 -5.03 -2.21 2.38
CA PRO A 75 -5.72 -3.49 2.51
C PRO A 75 -6.33 -3.75 3.89
N GLY A 76 -6.09 -2.87 4.87
CA GLY A 76 -6.41 -3.10 6.28
C GLY A 76 -5.40 -4.02 6.98
N PRO A 77 -5.66 -4.41 8.24
CA PRO A 77 -4.84 -5.40 8.93
C PRO A 77 -5.16 -6.80 8.39
N VAL A 78 -4.20 -7.43 7.70
CA VAL A 78 -4.40 -8.70 7.01
C VAL A 78 -3.62 -9.81 7.70
N GLU A 79 -4.29 -10.94 7.96
CA GLU A 79 -3.68 -12.15 8.51
C GLU A 79 -2.65 -12.73 7.53
N THR A 80 -1.38 -12.35 7.73
CA THR A 80 -0.25 -12.72 6.88
C THR A 80 1.00 -12.91 7.73
N ALA A 81 2.03 -13.52 7.15
CA ALA A 81 3.34 -13.69 7.79
C ALA A 81 3.98 -12.36 8.24
N MET A 82 3.59 -11.21 7.68
CA MET A 82 4.07 -9.91 8.15
C MET A 82 3.64 -9.62 9.59
N ILE A 83 2.39 -9.95 9.96
CA ILE A 83 1.90 -9.75 11.32
C ILE A 83 2.61 -10.70 12.28
N ASP A 84 2.79 -11.96 11.87
CA ASP A 84 3.52 -12.95 12.67
C ASP A 84 4.97 -12.51 12.91
N TYR A 85 5.63 -11.96 11.89
CA TYR A 85 6.97 -11.40 12.01
C TYR A 85 7.03 -10.20 12.97
N VAL A 86 6.07 -9.27 12.89
CA VAL A 86 6.03 -8.11 13.80
C VAL A 86 5.83 -8.57 15.24
N ILE A 87 4.94 -9.54 15.47
CA ILE A 87 4.70 -10.13 16.79
C ILE A 87 5.98 -10.78 17.35
N ALA A 88 6.70 -11.54 16.53
CA ALA A 88 7.90 -12.25 16.96
C ALA A 88 9.11 -11.33 17.18
N GLU A 89 9.35 -10.40 16.24
CA GLU A 89 10.66 -9.74 16.09
C GLU A 89 10.67 -8.24 16.45
N ALA A 90 9.51 -7.60 16.64
CA ALA A 90 9.50 -6.16 16.94
C ALA A 90 10.19 -5.85 18.27
N VAL A 91 11.03 -4.81 18.31
CA VAL A 91 11.66 -4.37 19.58
C VAL A 91 10.66 -3.62 20.46
N ASN A 92 9.63 -3.01 19.87
CA ASN A 92 8.63 -2.25 20.59
C ASN A 92 7.54 -3.20 21.13
N GLU A 93 7.51 -3.40 22.45
CA GLU A 93 6.54 -4.30 23.10
C GLU A 93 5.08 -3.82 22.94
N ASN A 94 4.82 -2.51 23.02
CA ASN A 94 3.48 -1.98 22.74
C ASN A 94 3.02 -2.30 21.31
N LEU A 95 3.95 -2.30 20.35
CA LEU A 95 3.66 -2.69 18.97
C LEU A 95 3.27 -4.17 18.90
N LYS A 96 4.02 -5.05 19.55
CA LYS A 96 3.67 -6.48 19.64
C LYS A 96 2.29 -6.67 20.24
N ASP A 97 1.99 -6.01 21.37
CA ASP A 97 0.70 -6.12 22.06
C ASP A 97 -0.48 -5.70 21.18
N VAL A 98 -0.33 -4.62 20.40
CA VAL A 98 -1.34 -4.17 19.43
C VAL A 98 -1.62 -5.25 18.38
N PHE A 99 -0.59 -5.82 17.77
CA PHE A 99 -0.77 -6.84 16.73
C PHE A 99 -1.23 -8.19 17.31
N HIS A 100 -0.79 -8.56 18.52
CA HIS A 100 -1.31 -9.70 19.26
C HIS A 100 -2.81 -9.55 19.55
N THR A 101 -3.24 -8.36 19.95
CA THR A 101 -4.65 -8.05 20.21
C THR A 101 -5.49 -8.17 18.95
N PHE A 102 -5.01 -7.66 17.82
CA PHE A 102 -5.73 -7.84 16.54
C PHE A 102 -5.90 -9.31 16.17
N LYS A 103 -4.84 -10.12 16.39
CA LYS A 103 -4.88 -11.56 16.13
C LYS A 103 -5.83 -12.30 17.08
N SER A 104 -5.77 -12.02 18.38
CA SER A 104 -6.58 -12.71 19.39
C SER A 104 -8.07 -12.35 19.34
N GLN A 105 -8.39 -11.10 18.97
CA GLN A 105 -9.77 -10.65 18.80
C GLN A 105 -10.39 -11.04 17.45
N GLY A 106 -9.63 -11.66 16.56
CA GLY A 106 -10.11 -12.04 15.22
C GLY A 106 -10.47 -10.83 14.33
N THR A 107 -9.84 -9.67 14.55
CA THR A 107 -10.10 -8.45 13.78
C THR A 107 -9.26 -8.36 12.49
N LEU A 108 -8.38 -9.33 12.27
CA LEU A 108 -7.60 -9.46 11.04
C LEU A 108 -8.47 -9.93 9.87
N LEU A 109 -8.28 -9.29 8.72
CA LEU A 109 -8.90 -9.69 7.46
C LEU A 109 -8.15 -10.88 6.85
N LYS A 110 -8.90 -11.80 6.25
CA LYS A 110 -8.30 -12.80 5.36
C LYS A 110 -7.81 -12.13 4.06
N PRO A 111 -6.67 -12.56 3.48
CA PRO A 111 -6.17 -12.01 2.22
C PRO A 111 -7.22 -11.96 1.10
N GLU A 112 -8.05 -12.99 0.99
CA GLU A 112 -9.07 -13.08 -0.07
C GLU A 112 -10.15 -12.01 0.10
N MET A 113 -10.47 -11.61 1.34
CA MET A 113 -11.48 -10.59 1.60
C MET A 113 -11.02 -9.23 1.11
N THR A 114 -9.79 -8.84 1.44
CA THR A 114 -9.23 -7.56 1.02
C THR A 114 -8.95 -7.54 -0.48
N ALA A 115 -8.45 -8.65 -1.06
CA ALA A 115 -8.27 -8.77 -2.50
C ALA A 115 -9.61 -8.63 -3.27
N LYS A 116 -10.68 -9.29 -2.81
CA LYS A 116 -12.03 -9.15 -3.39
C LYS A 116 -12.53 -7.71 -3.30
N LYS A 117 -12.26 -7.00 -2.19
CA LYS A 117 -12.63 -5.59 -2.04
C LYS A 117 -11.85 -4.70 -3.01
N CYS A 118 -10.54 -4.90 -3.14
CA CYS A 118 -9.70 -4.20 -4.11
C CYS A 118 -10.25 -4.38 -5.54
N MET A 119 -10.52 -5.62 -5.96
CA MET A 119 -11.08 -5.89 -7.28
C MET A 119 -12.44 -5.23 -7.50
N LYS A 120 -13.33 -5.21 -6.50
CA LYS A 120 -14.60 -4.49 -6.60
C LYS A 120 -14.39 -2.99 -6.83
N VAL A 121 -13.42 -2.36 -6.17
CA VAL A 121 -13.07 -0.94 -6.39
C VAL A 121 -12.54 -0.71 -7.80
N LEU A 122 -11.63 -1.57 -8.26
CA LEU A 122 -11.03 -1.47 -9.59
C LEU A 122 -12.06 -1.64 -10.72
N LEU A 123 -12.95 -2.63 -10.59
CA LEU A 123 -14.02 -2.90 -11.55
C LEU A 123 -15.08 -1.80 -11.56
N ALA A 124 -15.39 -1.22 -10.39
CA ALA A 124 -16.32 -0.08 -10.33
C ALA A 124 -15.74 1.17 -11.01
N GLY A 125 -14.44 1.40 -10.89
CA GLY A 125 -13.74 2.52 -11.54
C GLY A 125 -14.13 3.91 -11.04
N LYS A 126 -14.76 4.00 -9.87
CA LYS A 126 -15.29 5.24 -9.27
C LYS A 126 -14.44 5.76 -8.10
N PHE A 127 -13.11 5.76 -8.25
CA PHE A 127 -12.19 6.32 -7.26
C PHE A 127 -11.53 7.58 -7.81
N THR A 128 -11.21 8.51 -6.92
CA THR A 128 -10.48 9.73 -7.27
C THR A 128 -9.05 9.35 -7.68
N PRO A 129 -8.47 9.97 -8.72
CA PRO A 129 -7.09 9.69 -9.09
C PRO A 129 -6.14 9.89 -7.89
N GLY A 130 -5.37 8.86 -7.53
CA GLY A 130 -4.42 8.91 -6.41
C GLY A 130 -5.05 8.73 -5.02
N GLU A 131 -6.35 8.42 -4.93
CA GLU A 131 -7.06 8.08 -3.69
C GLU A 131 -6.41 6.91 -2.95
#